data_AF-A0A1E7K8S9-F1
#
_entry.id   AF-A0A1E7K8S9-F1
#
_cell.length_a   1.000
_cell.length_b   1.000
_cell.length_c   1.000
_cell.angle_alpha   90.00
_cell.angle_beta   90.00
_cell.angle_gamma   90.00
#
_symmetry.space_group_name_H-M   'P 1'
#
loop_
_entity.id
_entity.type
_entity.pdbx_description
1 polymer ?
#
loop_
_entity_poly.entity_id
_entity_poly.type
_entity_poly.pdbx_seq_one_letter_code
_entity_poly.pdbx_strand_id
1 'polypeptide(L)'
;MPADHEHSSDGASWSPLDSEEWYAARDAVAGLRDVLIAAGMERDFPYLRADLNAFGHGLIELGRISPETAERLTELLRRALESTYEVPGTGTNGRQQRND
;
A
#
# COMPACT_ATOMS: atom_id res chain seq x y z
N MET A 1 19.93 -33.27 -43.71
CA MET A 1 19.50 -32.87 -42.36
C MET A 1 19.09 -31.41 -42.43
N PRO A 2 17.81 -31.05 -42.33
CA PRO A 2 17.45 -29.66 -42.09
C PRO A 2 17.67 -29.39 -40.60
N ALA A 3 18.36 -28.30 -40.27
CA ALA A 3 18.49 -27.83 -38.90
C ALA A 3 17.18 -27.13 -38.52
N ASP A 4 16.52 -27.67 -37.50
CA ASP A 4 15.41 -27.01 -36.81
C ASP A 4 15.84 -25.60 -36.41
N HIS A 5 15.16 -24.59 -36.97
CA HIS A 5 15.17 -23.25 -36.39
C HIS A 5 14.35 -23.32 -35.12
N GLU A 6 15.00 -23.69 -34.01
CA GLU A 6 14.52 -23.33 -32.70
C GLU A 6 14.45 -21.81 -32.65
N HIS A 7 13.26 -21.26 -32.86
CA HIS A 7 12.90 -19.93 -32.41
C HIS A 7 13.05 -19.93 -30.89
N SER A 8 14.30 -19.79 -30.43
CA SER A 8 14.59 -19.29 -29.10
C SER A 8 13.80 -18.01 -28.96
N SER A 9 12.76 -18.07 -28.15
CA SER A 9 12.03 -16.91 -27.67
C SER A 9 13.00 -16.06 -26.86
N ASP A 10 13.80 -15.27 -27.59
CA ASP A 10 14.84 -14.41 -27.08
C ASP A 10 14.19 -13.24 -26.35
N GLY A 11 14.00 -13.44 -25.04
CA GLY A 11 14.74 -12.62 -24.10
C GLY A 11 14.48 -11.12 -24.06
N ALA A 12 13.32 -10.60 -24.46
CA ALA A 12 12.95 -9.21 -24.13
C ALA A 12 11.44 -8.92 -24.18
N SER A 13 10.63 -9.62 -23.36
CA SER A 13 9.29 -9.12 -23.02
C SER A 13 9.35 -8.12 -21.87
N TRP A 14 10.17 -7.08 -21.98
CA TRP A 14 10.08 -5.93 -21.09
C TRP A 14 9.22 -4.87 -21.76
N SER A 15 7.91 -5.03 -21.65
CA SER A 15 6.96 -3.95 -21.83
C SER A 15 6.74 -3.30 -20.45
N PRO A 16 7.25 -2.09 -20.19
CA PRO A 16 7.02 -1.37 -18.92
C PRO A 16 5.54 -1.06 -18.65
N LEU A 17 4.67 -1.34 -19.60
CA LEU A 17 3.22 -1.14 -19.54
C LEU A 17 2.46 -2.32 -18.92
N ASP A 18 3.11 -3.49 -18.74
CA ASP A 18 2.49 -4.70 -18.15
C ASP A 18 3.04 -5.06 -16.76
N SER A 19 3.84 -4.19 -16.16
CA SER A 19 4.41 -4.45 -14.84
C SER A 19 3.34 -4.25 -13.78
N GLU A 20 2.68 -5.34 -13.35
CA GLU A 20 1.72 -5.38 -12.23
C GLU A 20 2.23 -4.58 -11.01
N GLU A 21 3.53 -4.69 -10.73
CA GLU A 21 4.26 -3.96 -9.69
C GLU A 21 4.18 -2.43 -9.80
N TRP A 22 4.22 -1.88 -11.03
CA TRP A 22 4.07 -0.45 -11.25
C TRP A 22 2.67 0.03 -10.89
N TYR A 23 1.65 -0.71 -11.34
CA TYR A 23 0.27 -0.39 -11.02
C TYR A 23 0.00 -0.52 -9.52
N ALA A 24 0.50 -1.59 -8.88
CA ALA A 24 0.40 -1.77 -7.43
C ALA A 24 1.03 -0.60 -6.66
N ALA A 25 2.23 -0.16 -7.03
CA ALA A 25 2.88 1.00 -6.39
C ALA A 25 2.10 2.30 -6.61
N ARG A 26 1.56 2.50 -7.82
CA ARG A 26 0.78 3.70 -8.16
C ARG A 26 -0.53 3.77 -7.39
N ASP A 27 -1.24 2.65 -7.29
CA ASP A 27 -2.50 2.55 -6.56
C ASP A 27 -2.27 2.70 -5.05
N ALA A 28 -1.19 2.11 -4.52
CA ALA A 28 -0.81 2.29 -3.13
C ALA A 28 -0.49 3.75 -2.80
N VAL A 29 0.20 4.47 -3.68
CA VAL A 29 0.46 5.92 -3.52
C VAL A 29 -0.81 6.75 -3.58
N ALA A 30 -1.76 6.40 -4.46
CA ALA A 30 -3.06 7.07 -4.51
C ALA A 30 -3.82 6.87 -3.19
N GLY A 31 -3.92 5.62 -2.69
CA GLY A 31 -4.57 5.33 -1.42
C GLY A 31 -3.90 6.02 -0.23
N LEU A 32 -2.55 6.03 -0.18
CA LEU A 32 -1.82 6.75 0.87
C LEU A 32 -2.10 8.25 0.81
N ARG A 33 -2.14 8.85 -0.39
CA ARG A 33 -2.46 10.26 -0.58
C ARG A 33 -3.86 10.60 -0.08
N ASP A 34 -4.85 9.75 -0.36
CA ASP A 34 -6.23 9.97 0.08
C ASP A 34 -6.33 9.98 1.62
N VAL A 35 -5.65 9.05 2.30
CA VAL A 35 -5.60 9.02 3.77
C VAL A 35 -4.88 10.25 4.33
N LEU A 36 -3.77 10.67 3.73
CA LEU A 36 -3.02 11.85 4.17
C LEU A 36 -3.82 13.14 3.97
N ILE A 37 -4.60 13.25 2.88
CA ILE A 37 -5.54 14.35 2.68
C ILE A 37 -6.62 14.33 3.75
N ALA A 38 -7.23 13.17 4.02
CA ALA A 38 -8.23 13.03 5.09
C ALA A 38 -7.67 13.38 6.48
N ALA A 39 -6.37 13.18 6.69
CA ALA A 39 -5.65 13.56 7.90
C ALA A 39 -5.20 15.04 7.94
N GLY A 40 -5.43 15.82 6.87
CA GLY A 40 -4.98 17.21 6.76
C GLY A 40 -3.46 17.37 6.68
N MET A 41 -2.78 16.41 6.03
CA MET A 41 -1.32 16.34 5.88
C MET A 41 -0.88 16.41 4.40
N GLU A 42 -1.75 16.84 3.48
CA GLU A 42 -1.49 16.80 2.04
C GLU A 42 -0.27 17.64 1.61
N ARG A 43 0.03 18.70 2.36
CA ARG A 43 1.17 19.60 2.12
C ARG A 43 2.47 19.11 2.73
N ASP A 44 2.40 18.13 3.63
CA ASP A 44 3.53 17.62 4.39
C ASP A 44 4.38 16.61 3.59
N PHE A 45 3.83 16.09 2.49
CA PHE A 45 4.48 15.07 1.63
C PHE A 45 4.56 15.50 0.15
N PRO A 46 5.25 16.60 -0.19
CA PRO A 46 5.29 17.13 -1.55
C PRO A 46 6.01 16.22 -2.57
N TYR A 47 6.81 15.27 -2.09
CA TYR A 47 7.60 14.36 -2.92
C TYR A 47 7.06 12.91 -2.93
N LEU A 48 5.85 12.69 -2.39
CA LEU A 48 5.23 11.36 -2.36
C LEU A 48 5.00 10.83 -3.79
N ARG A 49 5.68 9.74 -4.15
CA ARG A 49 5.60 9.13 -5.47
C ARG A 49 5.78 7.61 -5.44
N ALA A 50 5.25 6.96 -6.48
CA ALA A 50 5.57 5.57 -6.78
C ALA A 50 6.89 5.52 -7.55
N ASP A 51 7.67 4.48 -7.32
CA ASP A 51 8.90 4.21 -8.04
C ASP A 51 9.08 2.70 -8.28
N LEU A 52 9.95 2.34 -9.20
CA LEU A 52 10.40 0.96 -9.42
C LEU A 52 11.89 0.88 -9.16
N ASN A 53 12.32 -0.14 -8.43
CA ASN A 53 13.75 -0.40 -8.32
C ASN A 53 14.30 -1.03 -9.61
N ALA A 54 15.63 -1.21 -9.67
CA ALA A 54 16.30 -1.82 -10.82
C ALA A 54 15.89 -3.28 -11.10
N PHE A 55 15.19 -3.93 -10.17
CA PHE A 55 14.66 -5.28 -10.31
C PHE A 55 13.18 -5.30 -10.74
N GLY A 56 12.54 -4.13 -10.88
CA GLY A 56 11.13 -4.01 -11.26
C GLY A 56 10.14 -4.16 -10.11
N HIS A 57 10.57 -4.14 -8.84
CA HIS A 57 9.64 -4.15 -7.70
C HIS A 57 9.10 -2.76 -7.39
N GLY A 58 7.82 -2.68 -7.07
CA GLY A 58 7.15 -1.47 -6.64
C GLY A 58 7.67 -0.94 -5.30
N LEU A 59 7.96 0.35 -5.23
CA LEU A 59 8.28 1.05 -3.99
C LEU A 59 7.58 2.41 -3.91
N ILE A 60 7.45 2.92 -2.69
CA ILE A 60 6.86 4.21 -2.40
C ILE A 60 7.92 5.10 -1.77
N GLU A 61 8.19 6.24 -2.39
CA GLU A 61 9.08 7.24 -1.84
C GLU A 61 8.26 8.36 -1.20
N LEU A 62 8.50 8.61 0.10
CA LEU A 62 7.92 9.77 0.80
C LEU A 62 8.72 11.06 0.53
N GLY A 63 9.98 10.91 0.16
CA GLY A 63 10.95 12.00 0.06
C GLY A 63 11.34 12.57 1.43
N ARG A 64 11.79 13.83 1.44
CA ARG A 64 12.16 14.52 2.68
C ARG A 64 10.92 15.06 3.37
N ILE A 65 10.78 14.74 4.65
CA ILE A 65 9.73 15.26 5.53
C ILE A 65 10.38 16.03 6.69
N SER A 66 9.63 16.97 7.27
CA SER A 66 10.06 17.71 8.46
C SER A 66 9.97 16.83 9.73
N PRO A 67 10.71 17.14 10.81
CA PRO A 67 10.51 16.48 12.09
C PRO A 67 9.06 16.54 12.58
N GLU A 68 8.39 17.69 12.42
CA GLU A 68 7.00 17.92 12.80
C GLU A 68 6.04 17.01 12.02
N THR A 69 6.30 16.83 10.71
CA THR A 69 5.58 15.87 9.86
C THR A 69 5.77 14.43 10.36
N ALA A 70 6.99 14.06 10.74
CA ALA A 70 7.30 12.71 11.23
C ALA A 70 6.60 12.41 12.56
N GLU A 71 6.54 13.38 13.48
CA GLU A 71 5.80 13.28 14.74
C GLU A 71 4.30 13.08 14.50
N ARG A 72 3.72 13.89 13.60
CA ARG A 72 2.31 13.77 13.22
C ARG A 72 1.98 12.42 12.58
N LEU A 73 2.84 11.92 11.70
CA LEU A 73 2.68 10.60 11.09
C LEU A 73 2.78 9.49 12.16
N THR A 74 3.72 9.61 13.09
CA THR A 74 3.88 8.66 14.20
C THR A 74 2.62 8.60 15.06
N GLU A 75 2.06 9.76 15.41
CA GLU A 75 0.84 9.85 16.20
C GLU A 75 -0.37 9.27 15.46
N LEU A 76 -0.48 9.51 14.15
CA LEU A 76 -1.52 8.91 13.31
C LEU A 76 -1.43 7.37 13.33
N LEU A 77 -0.22 6.81 13.15
CA LEU A 77 0.01 5.38 13.19
C LEU A 77 -0.30 4.78 14.58
N ARG A 78 0.09 5.47 15.66
CA ARG A 78 -0.24 5.05 17.04
C ARG A 78 -1.76 4.95 17.23
N ARG A 79 -2.51 5.98 16.82
CA ARG A 79 -3.99 6.00 16.94
C ARG A 79 -4.64 4.90 16.12
N ALA A 80 -4.12 4.62 14.92
CA ALA A 80 -4.64 3.55 14.07
C ALA A 80 -4.44 2.17 14.72
N LEU A 81 -3.28 1.94 15.35
CA LEU A 81 -3.03 0.73 16.12
C LEU A 81 -4.02 0.61 17.28
N GLU A 82 -4.19 1.66 18.08
CA GLU A 82 -5.13 1.68 19.22
C GLU A 82 -6.59 1.44 18.81
N SER A 83 -7.02 2.00 17.68
CA SER A 83 -8.38 1.83 17.15
C SER A 83 -8.64 0.42 16.63
N THR A 84 -7.61 -0.29 16.16
CA THR A 84 -7.73 -1.67 15.64
C THR A 84 -7.92 -2.70 16.77
N TYR A 85 -7.57 -2.35 18.02
CA TYR A 85 -7.79 -3.23 19.18
C TYR A 85 -9.24 -3.28 19.66
N GLU A 86 -10.15 -2.45 19.13
CA GLU A 86 -11.59 -2.64 19.32
C GLU A 86 -12.12 -3.73 18.37
N VAL A 87 -11.62 -4.97 18.52
CA VAL A 87 -12.37 -6.14 18.05
C VAL A 87 -13.64 -6.20 18.90
N PRO A 88 -14.85 -6.11 18.33
CA PRO A 88 -16.06 -6.26 19.10
C PRO A 88 -16.04 -7.63 19.74
N GLY A 89 -15.87 -7.65 21.06
CA GLY A 89 -16.17 -8.84 21.84
C GLY A 89 -17.56 -9.29 21.44
N THR A 90 -17.65 -10.47 20.84
CA THR A 90 -18.87 -11.26 20.73
C THR A 90 -19.38 -11.54 22.15
N GLY A 91 -19.95 -10.53 22.79
CA GLY A 91 -20.90 -10.67 23.86
C GLY A 91 -22.19 -11.17 23.26
N THR A 92 -22.23 -12.45 22.90
CA THR A 92 -23.50 -13.13 22.63
C THR A 92 -24.25 -13.16 23.95
N ASN A 93 -25.12 -12.17 24.06
CA ASN A 93 -26.10 -11.91 25.08
C ASN A 93 -26.70 -13.19 25.66
N GLY A 94 -26.77 -13.24 26.99
CA GLY A 94 -27.60 -14.18 27.71
C GLY A 94 -29.03 -14.12 27.21
N ARG A 95 -29.44 -15.18 26.50
CA ARG A 95 -30.85 -15.53 26.34
C ARG A 95 -31.15 -16.68 27.29
N GLN A 96 -31.15 -16.34 28.57
CA GLN A 96 -31.98 -17.01 29.54
C GLN A 96 -33.45 -16.74 29.12
N GLN A 97 -33.99 -17.57 28.23
CA GLN A 97 -35.44 -17.77 28.14
C GLN A 97 -35.81 -18.70 29.30
N ARG A 98 -36.22 -18.05 30.40
CA ARG A 98 -37.20 -18.62 31.32
C ARG A 98 -38.59 -18.41 30.70
N ASN A 99 -39.50 -19.32 31.06
CA ASN A 99 -40.94 -19.37 30.82
C ASN A 99 -41.29 -19.93 29.42
N ASP A 100 -42.04 -21.03 29.26
CA ASP A 100 -42.98 -21.75 30.15
C ASP A 100 -42.84 -23.28 30.00
#